data_AF-A0A124FFM0-F1
#
_entry.id   AF-A0A124FFM0-F1
#
_cell.length_a   1.000
_cell.length_b   1.000
_cell.length_c   1.000
_cell.angle_alpha   90.00
_cell.angle_beta   90.00
_cell.angle_gamma   90.00
#
_symmetry.space_group_name_H-M   'P 1'
#
loop_
_entity.id
_entity.type
_entity.pdbx_description
1 polymer ?
#
loop_
_entity_poly.entity_id
_entity_poly.type
_entity_poly.pdbx_seq_one_letter_code
_entity_poly.pdbx_strand_id
1 'polypeptide(L)'
;MGIFLTWNISRKIESFFLGYRKLSWCILFGGILTSLGFIATMFEVHQAIISFAILLGPVLIAYSLSESGLVKATWTMLLQVGVVAGSAIFVRNSFYTVELASSVAIVLLINAISGYVRTPERYKRLAEISSWTFVGFIWLNLFVGEIAPVMYLFSMTLWIYTLVRLHYLAVERLGNFNKEFLYSH
;
A
#
# COMPACT_ATOMS: atom_id res chain seq x y z
N MET A 1 1.89 9.85 -4.85
CA MET A 1 1.08 10.49 -3.78
C MET A 1 0.64 9.51 -2.69
N GLY A 2 0.02 8.37 -3.03
CA GLY A 2 -0.45 7.37 -2.05
C GLY A 2 0.63 6.87 -1.08
N ILE A 3 1.82 6.52 -1.57
CA ILE A 3 2.97 6.08 -0.76
C ILE A 3 3.30 7.09 0.36
N PHE A 4 3.35 8.39 0.02
CA PHE A 4 3.68 9.44 0.98
C PHE A 4 2.58 9.61 2.05
N LEU A 5 1.31 9.51 1.65
CA LEU A 5 0.18 9.57 2.57
C LEU A 5 0.14 8.35 3.50
N THR A 6 0.36 7.15 2.97
CA THR A 6 0.47 5.92 3.77
C THR A 6 1.60 6.04 4.77
N TRP A 7 2.79 6.46 4.33
CA TRP A 7 3.93 6.71 5.21
C TRP A 7 3.63 7.72 6.31
N ASN A 8 3.02 8.86 5.97
CA ASN A 8 2.71 9.91 6.94
C ASN A 8 1.73 9.42 8.01
N ILE A 9 0.72 8.63 7.60
CA ILE A 9 -0.20 7.98 8.54
C ILE A 9 0.54 6.96 9.40
N SER A 10 1.34 6.07 8.80
CA SER A 10 2.13 5.08 9.56
C SER A 10 3.05 5.76 10.58
N ARG A 11 3.73 6.84 10.19
CA ARG A 11 4.64 7.59 11.05
C ARG A 11 3.91 8.23 12.23
N LYS A 12 2.73 8.83 12.00
CA LYS A 12 1.91 9.40 13.07
C LYS A 12 1.40 8.34 14.03
N ILE A 13 1.00 7.17 13.53
CA ILE A 13 0.54 6.07 14.38
C ILE A 13 1.74 5.48 15.15
N GLU A 14 2.89 5.30 14.50
CA GLU A 14 4.12 4.80 15.11
C GLU A 14 4.61 5.73 16.23
N SER A 15 4.68 7.05 15.99
CA SER A 15 5.12 8.00 17.01
C SER A 15 4.17 8.07 18.21
N PHE A 16 2.87 7.82 18.00
CA PHE A 16 1.86 7.90 19.05
C PHE A 16 1.74 6.61 19.88
N PHE A 17 1.99 5.43 19.28
CA PHE A 17 1.74 4.13 19.93
C PHE A 17 3.00 3.33 20.29
N LEU A 18 4.10 3.47 19.54
CA LEU A 18 5.27 2.59 19.65
C LEU A 18 6.56 3.32 20.05
N GLY A 19 6.52 4.66 20.16
CA GLY A 19 7.71 5.49 20.35
C GLY A 19 8.53 5.66 19.06
N TYR A 20 9.80 6.04 19.18
CA TYR A 20 10.72 6.33 18.05
C TYR A 20 11.21 5.08 17.28
N ARG A 21 10.33 4.14 16.94
CA ARG A 21 10.69 3.13 15.92
C ARG A 21 10.73 3.81 14.55
N LYS A 22 11.69 3.42 13.71
CA LYS A 22 11.92 3.98 12.37
C LYS A 22 11.28 3.12 11.27
N LEU A 23 10.35 2.20 11.61
CA LEU A 23 9.82 1.23 10.65
C LEU A 23 8.96 1.89 9.57
N SER A 24 8.27 3.00 9.87
CA SER A 24 7.57 3.78 8.83
C SER A 24 8.49 4.17 7.68
N TRP A 25 9.78 4.43 7.91
CA TRP A 25 10.72 4.73 6.83
C TRP A 25 10.86 3.57 5.84
N CYS A 26 10.73 2.31 6.26
CA CYS A 26 10.75 1.16 5.36
C CYS A 26 9.56 1.16 4.39
N ILE A 27 8.38 1.66 4.80
CA ILE A 27 7.22 1.85 3.90
C ILE A 27 7.53 2.92 2.85
N LEU A 28 8.15 4.02 3.27
CA LEU A 28 8.54 5.09 2.35
C LEU A 28 9.60 4.63 1.35
N PHE A 29 10.70 4.05 1.85
CA PHE A 29 11.78 3.54 1.02
C PHE A 29 11.32 2.43 0.09
N GLY A 30 10.51 1.48 0.59
CA GLY A 30 9.97 0.40 -0.23
C GLY A 30 9.07 0.92 -1.34
N GLY A 31 8.20 1.90 -1.03
CA GLY A 31 7.35 2.55 -2.04
C GLY A 31 8.15 3.35 -3.08
N ILE A 32 9.17 4.11 -2.65
CA ILE A 32 10.04 4.86 -3.56
C ILE A 32 10.84 3.93 -4.47
N LEU A 33 11.44 2.86 -3.93
CA LEU A 33 12.18 1.85 -4.72
C LEU A 33 11.28 1.23 -5.80
N THR A 34 10.05 0.83 -5.41
CA THR A 34 9.08 0.25 -6.34
C THR A 34 8.72 1.25 -7.44
N SER A 35 8.45 2.51 -7.08
CA SER A 35 8.07 3.55 -8.04
C SER A 35 9.22 3.89 -9.00
N LEU A 36 10.45 4.01 -8.50
CA LEU A 36 11.63 4.30 -9.32
C LEU A 36 11.89 3.18 -10.31
N GLY A 37 11.79 1.94 -9.86
CA GLY A 37 12.02 0.82 -10.74
C GLY A 37 10.91 0.64 -11.78
N PHE A 38 9.65 0.91 -11.43
CA PHE A 38 8.56 0.93 -12.41
C PHE A 38 8.74 2.02 -13.49
N ILE A 39 9.20 3.21 -13.09
CA ILE A 39 9.52 4.29 -14.03
C ILE A 39 10.70 3.89 -14.93
N ALA A 40 11.77 3.31 -14.35
CA ALA A 40 12.92 2.88 -15.11
C ALA A 40 12.58 1.78 -16.14
N THR A 41 11.65 0.89 -15.82
CA THR A 41 11.15 -0.10 -16.79
C THR A 41 10.30 0.51 -17.91
N MET A 42 9.56 1.59 -17.65
CA MET A 42 8.82 2.33 -18.69
C MET A 42 9.72 3.04 -19.69
N PHE A 43 10.96 3.37 -19.30
CA PHE A 43 11.98 3.94 -20.18
C PHE A 43 12.88 2.88 -20.85
N GLU A 44 12.52 1.60 -20.78
CA GLU A 44 13.29 0.46 -21.31
C GLU A 44 14.74 0.36 -20.78
N VAL A 45 15.07 1.10 -19.71
CA VAL A 45 16.39 1.04 -19.08
C VAL A 45 16.43 -0.22 -18.21
N HIS A 46 16.87 -1.33 -18.78
CA HIS A 46 16.93 -2.63 -18.10
C HIS A 46 18.35 -2.97 -17.65
N GLN A 47 18.61 -2.78 -16.36
CA GLN A 47 19.76 -3.35 -15.65
C GLN A 47 19.25 -4.23 -14.52
N ALA A 48 19.91 -5.36 -14.25
CA ALA A 48 19.55 -6.29 -13.17
C ALA A 48 19.40 -5.62 -11.78
N ILE A 49 20.09 -4.49 -11.59
CA ILE A 49 20.03 -3.64 -10.40
C ILE A 49 18.61 -3.05 -10.18
N ILE A 50 17.91 -2.72 -11.28
CA ILE A 50 16.57 -2.12 -11.26
C ILE A 50 15.53 -3.16 -10.85
N SER A 51 15.62 -4.39 -11.38
CA SER A 51 14.73 -5.49 -10.98
C SER A 51 14.88 -5.87 -9.50
N PHE A 52 16.11 -5.83 -8.98
CA PHE A 52 16.37 -6.07 -7.56
C PHE A 52 15.71 -5.01 -6.68
N ALA A 53 15.84 -3.73 -7.04
CA ALA A 53 15.22 -2.63 -6.31
C ALA A 53 13.68 -2.76 -6.25
N ILE A 54 13.05 -3.20 -7.34
CA ILE A 54 11.59 -3.37 -7.43
C ILE A 54 11.12 -4.51 -6.53
N LEU A 55 11.82 -5.64 -6.53
CA LEU A 55 11.48 -6.78 -5.68
C LEU A 55 11.68 -6.48 -4.19
N LEU A 56 12.66 -5.64 -3.87
CA LEU A 56 12.97 -5.26 -2.49
C LEU A 56 11.91 -4.31 -1.91
N GLY A 57 11.18 -3.58 -2.75
CA GLY A 57 10.10 -2.68 -2.36
C GLY A 57 8.95 -3.34 -1.58
N PRO A 58 8.23 -4.32 -2.15
CA PRO A 58 7.20 -5.11 -1.47
C PRO A 58 7.72 -5.79 -0.20
N VAL A 59 8.96 -6.29 -0.23
CA VAL A 59 9.58 -6.97 0.92
C VAL A 59 9.76 -6.00 2.08
N LEU A 60 10.27 -4.78 1.84
CA LEU A 60 10.41 -3.75 2.88
C LEU A 60 9.05 -3.32 3.44
N ILE A 61 8.03 -3.19 2.57
CA ILE A 61 6.67 -2.84 3.00
C ILE A 61 6.10 -3.96 3.87
N ALA A 62 6.16 -5.21 3.42
CA ALA A 62 5.68 -6.37 4.17
C ALA A 62 6.41 -6.53 5.51
N TYR A 63 7.74 -6.38 5.51
CA TYR A 63 8.57 -6.41 6.71
C TYR A 63 8.13 -5.32 7.70
N SER A 64 7.97 -4.07 7.23
CA SER A 64 7.49 -2.98 8.08
C SER A 64 6.12 -3.25 8.67
N LEU A 65 5.20 -3.79 7.88
CA LEU A 65 3.84 -4.08 8.34
C LEU A 65 3.86 -5.19 9.40
N SER A 66 4.69 -6.22 9.20
CA SER A 66 4.80 -7.35 10.13
C SER A 66 5.49 -6.98 11.44
N GLU A 67 6.62 -6.28 11.40
CA GLU A 67 7.42 -5.93 12.59
C GLU A 67 6.82 -4.78 13.41
N SER A 68 6.06 -3.90 12.76
CA SER A 68 5.47 -2.76 13.47
C SER A 68 4.38 -3.17 14.46
N GLY A 69 3.76 -4.36 14.30
CA GLY A 69 2.58 -4.75 15.08
C GLY A 69 1.37 -3.83 14.88
N LEU A 70 1.48 -2.82 14.00
CA LEU A 70 0.45 -1.83 13.68
C LEU A 70 -0.63 -2.42 12.77
N VAL A 71 -0.24 -3.39 11.95
CA VAL A 71 -1.07 -3.98 10.92
C VAL A 71 -1.21 -5.47 11.22
N LYS A 72 -2.41 -5.89 11.58
CA LYS A 72 -2.70 -7.33 11.69
C LYS A 72 -2.72 -7.91 10.29
N ALA A 73 -1.89 -8.91 10.04
CA ALA A 73 -1.96 -9.69 8.81
C ALA A 73 -3.34 -10.36 8.72
N THR A 74 -4.16 -9.92 7.76
CA THR A 74 -5.48 -10.51 7.52
C THR A 74 -5.38 -11.60 6.46
N TRP A 75 -6.21 -12.63 6.59
CA TRP A 75 -6.33 -13.67 5.56
C TRP A 75 -6.65 -13.10 4.17
N THR A 76 -7.40 -12.00 4.11
CA THR A 76 -7.72 -11.29 2.87
C THR A 76 -6.48 -10.77 2.16
N MET A 77 -5.52 -10.20 2.90
CA MET A 77 -4.26 -9.69 2.34
C MET A 77 -3.41 -10.82 1.76
N LEU A 78 -3.29 -11.95 2.46
CA LEU A 78 -2.58 -13.14 1.97
C LEU A 78 -3.23 -13.71 0.70
N LEU A 79 -4.55 -13.81 0.70
CA LEU A 79 -5.33 -14.29 -0.44
C LEU A 79 -5.10 -13.38 -1.66
N GLN A 80 -5.19 -12.06 -1.48
CA GLN A 80 -4.97 -11.10 -2.56
C GLN A 80 -3.54 -11.17 -3.12
N VAL A 81 -2.53 -11.24 -2.27
CA VAL A 81 -1.13 -11.42 -2.72
C VAL A 81 -0.97 -12.75 -3.47
N GLY A 82 -1.58 -13.83 -2.98
CA GLY A 82 -1.57 -15.13 -3.66
C GLY A 82 -2.26 -15.10 -5.03
N VAL A 83 -3.39 -14.42 -5.15
CA VAL A 83 -4.12 -14.25 -6.43
C VAL A 83 -3.33 -13.39 -7.41
N VAL A 84 -2.67 -12.33 -6.94
CA VAL A 84 -1.77 -11.52 -7.77
C VAL A 84 -0.55 -12.33 -8.19
N ALA A 85 0.06 -13.10 -7.28
CA ALA A 85 1.18 -13.98 -7.63
C ALA A 85 0.77 -15.07 -8.65
N GLY A 86 -0.43 -15.64 -8.50
CA GLY A 86 -0.97 -16.64 -9.41
C GLY A 86 -1.16 -16.14 -10.85
N SER A 87 -1.33 -14.83 -11.03
CA SER A 87 -1.39 -14.22 -12.36
C SER A 87 -0.08 -14.41 -13.16
N ALA A 88 1.06 -14.61 -12.50
CA ALA A 88 2.35 -14.92 -13.14
C ALA A 88 2.33 -16.19 -13.99
N ILE A 89 1.45 -17.15 -13.67
CA ILE A 89 1.33 -18.41 -14.40
C ILE A 89 0.80 -18.17 -15.81
N PHE A 90 -0.01 -17.12 -16.00
CA PHE A 90 -0.68 -16.81 -17.26
C PHE A 90 0.15 -15.90 -18.18
N VAL A 91 1.28 -15.36 -17.71
CA VAL A 91 2.09 -14.42 -18.48
C VAL A 91 3.52 -14.93 -18.65
N ARG A 92 3.94 -15.06 -19.91
CA ARG A 92 5.26 -15.61 -20.29
C ARG A 92 6.36 -14.55 -20.46
N ASN A 93 6.08 -13.29 -20.12
CA ASN A 93 6.94 -12.16 -20.44
C ASN A 93 7.83 -11.78 -19.25
N SER A 94 9.13 -11.56 -19.47
CA SER A 94 10.10 -11.23 -18.40
C SER A 94 9.79 -9.89 -17.72
N PHE A 95 9.17 -8.96 -18.45
CA PHE A 95 8.70 -7.67 -17.93
C PHE A 95 7.58 -7.79 -16.90
N TYR A 96 6.85 -8.91 -16.91
CA TYR A 96 5.71 -9.14 -16.02
C TYR A 96 6.13 -9.24 -14.55
N THR A 97 7.35 -9.68 -14.25
CA THR A 97 7.84 -9.80 -12.88
C THR A 97 7.91 -8.44 -12.18
N VAL A 98 8.26 -7.39 -12.92
CA VAL A 98 8.35 -6.02 -12.41
C VAL A 98 6.95 -5.44 -12.15
N GLU A 99 6.02 -5.64 -13.09
CA GLU A 99 4.63 -5.23 -12.93
C GLU A 99 3.96 -5.95 -11.76
N LEU A 100 4.25 -7.24 -11.60
CA LEU A 100 3.71 -8.07 -10.52
C LEU A 100 4.24 -7.63 -9.16
N ALA A 101 5.55 -7.40 -9.02
CA ALA A 101 6.13 -6.87 -7.79
C ALA A 101 5.54 -5.50 -7.43
N SER A 102 5.38 -4.61 -8.41
CA SER A 102 4.75 -3.31 -8.21
C SER A 102 3.29 -3.42 -7.78
N SER A 103 2.55 -4.34 -8.39
CA SER A 103 1.17 -4.65 -8.06
C SER A 103 1.04 -5.18 -6.63
N VAL A 104 1.95 -6.08 -6.22
CA VAL A 104 2.01 -6.58 -4.84
C VAL A 104 2.27 -5.43 -3.86
N ALA A 105 3.25 -4.55 -4.12
CA ALA A 105 3.49 -3.39 -3.25
C ALA A 105 2.23 -2.53 -3.08
N ILE A 106 1.50 -2.24 -4.17
CA ILE A 106 0.26 -1.47 -4.13
C ILE A 106 -0.80 -2.18 -3.28
N VAL A 107 -1.02 -3.49 -3.49
CA VAL A 107 -1.95 -4.29 -2.68
C VAL A 107 -1.58 -4.25 -1.20
N LEU A 108 -0.30 -4.39 -0.86
CA LEU A 108 0.17 -4.30 0.53
C LEU A 108 -0.10 -2.91 1.13
N LEU A 109 0.13 -1.83 0.37
CA LEU A 109 -0.10 -0.46 0.81
C LEU A 109 -1.59 -0.12 1.00
N ILE A 110 -2.47 -0.65 0.15
CA ILE A 110 -3.92 -0.48 0.33
C ILE A 110 -4.39 -1.26 1.57
N ASN A 111 -3.94 -2.51 1.73
CA ASN A 111 -4.31 -3.35 2.88
C ASN A 111 -3.69 -2.90 4.21
N ALA A 112 -2.59 -2.15 4.19
CA ALA A 112 -2.06 -1.53 5.41
C ALA A 112 -3.13 -0.69 6.12
N ILE A 113 -4.03 -0.06 5.37
CA ILE A 113 -5.12 0.78 5.90
C ILE A 113 -6.16 -0.06 6.65
N SER A 114 -6.59 -1.18 6.06
CA SER A 114 -7.59 -2.07 6.66
C SER A 114 -7.04 -2.79 7.89
N GLY A 115 -5.74 -3.14 7.87
CA GLY A 115 -5.08 -3.82 8.99
C GLY A 115 -4.70 -2.93 10.18
N TYR A 116 -4.74 -1.60 10.06
CA TYR A 116 -4.53 -0.70 11.20
C TYR A 116 -5.59 -0.89 12.29
N VAL A 117 -5.12 -1.12 13.52
CA VAL A 117 -5.96 -1.50 14.67
C VAL A 117 -7.10 -0.51 14.96
N ARG A 118 -6.86 0.81 14.81
CA ARG A 118 -7.81 1.88 15.17
C ARG A 118 -8.47 2.61 13.99
N THR A 119 -8.35 2.08 12.77
CA THR A 119 -9.06 2.62 11.60
C THR A 119 -10.57 2.42 11.78
N PRO A 120 -11.41 3.46 11.57
CA PRO A 120 -12.86 3.29 11.63
C PRO A 120 -13.35 2.30 10.57
N GLU A 121 -14.34 1.47 10.92
CA GLU A 121 -14.83 0.35 10.10
C GLU A 121 -15.23 0.76 8.67
N ARG A 122 -15.82 1.95 8.52
CA ARG A 122 -16.19 2.52 7.22
C ARG A 122 -14.99 2.67 6.28
N TYR A 123 -13.85 3.11 6.80
CA TYR A 123 -12.63 3.28 6.00
C TYR A 123 -11.88 1.97 5.77
N LYS A 124 -12.00 1.01 6.69
CA LYS A 124 -11.50 -0.36 6.46
C LYS A 124 -12.20 -1.00 5.26
N ARG A 125 -13.54 -0.94 5.22
CA ARG A 125 -14.32 -1.45 4.09
C ARG A 125 -14.00 -0.74 2.77
N LEU A 126 -13.82 0.58 2.79
CA LEU A 126 -13.41 1.33 1.59
C LEU A 126 -12.03 0.90 1.07
N ALA A 127 -11.07 0.66 1.96
CA ALA A 127 -9.76 0.13 1.59
C ALA A 127 -9.85 -1.30 1.05
N GLU A 128 -10.69 -2.16 1.63
CA GLU A 128 -10.94 -3.52 1.14
C GLU A 128 -11.58 -3.53 -0.24
N ILE A 129 -12.59 -2.68 -0.48
CA ILE A 129 -13.20 -2.53 -1.81
C ILE A 129 -12.14 -2.04 -2.80
N SER A 130 -11.33 -1.06 -2.41
CA SER A 130 -10.24 -0.56 -3.26
C SER A 130 -9.22 -1.65 -3.60
N SER A 131 -8.80 -2.48 -2.63
CA SER A 131 -7.82 -3.55 -2.86
C SER A 131 -8.39 -4.66 -3.74
N TRP A 132 -9.63 -5.09 -3.51
CA TRP A 132 -10.29 -6.06 -4.38
C TRP A 132 -10.53 -5.54 -5.79
N THR A 133 -10.90 -4.27 -5.94
CA THR A 133 -11.02 -3.63 -7.26
C THR A 133 -9.66 -3.64 -7.98
N PHE A 134 -8.56 -3.40 -7.26
CA PHE A 134 -7.22 -3.44 -7.83
C PHE A 134 -6.83 -4.85 -8.31
N VAL A 135 -7.14 -5.88 -7.50
CA VAL A 135 -6.93 -7.28 -7.90
C VAL A 135 -7.77 -7.63 -9.12
N GLY A 136 -9.03 -7.20 -9.16
CA GLY A 136 -9.89 -7.36 -10.32
C GLY A 136 -9.33 -6.67 -11.58
N PHE A 137 -8.74 -5.48 -11.43
CA PHE A 137 -8.03 -4.80 -12.51
C PHE A 137 -6.88 -5.64 -13.06
N ILE A 138 -6.02 -6.24 -12.22
CA ILE A 138 -4.89 -7.06 -12.67
C ILE A 138 -5.40 -8.21 -13.55
N TRP A 139 -6.47 -8.88 -13.12
CA TRP A 139 -7.05 -9.98 -13.88
C TRP A 139 -7.74 -9.50 -15.17
N LEU A 140 -8.53 -8.42 -15.11
CA LEU A 140 -9.15 -7.88 -16.32
C LEU A 140 -8.14 -7.38 -17.32
N ASN A 141 -7.03 -6.78 -16.88
CA ASN A 141 -5.97 -6.35 -17.79
C ASN A 141 -5.35 -7.52 -18.57
N LEU A 142 -5.38 -8.74 -18.02
CA LEU A 142 -4.89 -9.96 -18.68
C LEU A 142 -5.87 -10.52 -19.71
N PHE A 143 -7.19 -10.39 -19.49
CA PHE A 143 -8.21 -11.03 -20.32
C PHE A 143 -9.01 -10.06 -21.19
N VAL A 144 -9.27 -8.84 -20.71
CA VAL A 144 -10.14 -7.81 -21.32
C VAL A 144 -9.57 -6.41 -21.03
N GLY A 145 -8.62 -5.97 -21.85
CA GLY A 145 -7.85 -4.74 -21.62
C GLY A 145 -8.64 -3.42 -21.72
N GLU A 146 -9.80 -3.39 -22.39
CA GLU A 146 -10.53 -2.14 -22.65
C GLU A 146 -11.14 -1.49 -21.39
N ILE A 147 -11.61 -2.30 -20.44
CA ILE A 147 -12.28 -1.82 -19.22
C ILE A 147 -11.28 -1.69 -18.06
N ALA A 148 -10.11 -2.32 -18.17
CA ALA A 148 -9.10 -2.37 -17.12
C ALA A 148 -8.67 -0.96 -16.62
N PRO A 149 -8.42 0.06 -17.48
CA PRO A 149 -8.04 1.39 -17.01
C PRO A 149 -9.08 2.05 -16.11
N VAL A 150 -10.37 1.82 -16.37
CA VAL A 150 -11.47 2.39 -15.57
C VAL A 150 -11.46 1.82 -14.15
N MET A 151 -11.26 0.50 -14.01
CA MET A 151 -11.16 -0.15 -12.71
C MET A 151 -9.90 0.26 -11.94
N TYR A 152 -8.78 0.43 -12.64
CA TYR A 152 -7.56 0.97 -12.03
C TYR A 152 -7.80 2.37 -11.45
N LEU A 153 -8.36 3.28 -12.24
CA LEU A 153 -8.65 4.65 -11.80
C LEU A 153 -9.63 4.67 -10.63
N PHE A 154 -10.67 3.84 -10.67
CA PHE A 154 -11.63 3.73 -9.58
C PHE A 154 -10.98 3.23 -8.29
N SER A 155 -10.16 2.17 -8.37
CA SER A 155 -9.42 1.64 -7.22
C SER A 155 -8.48 2.67 -6.60
N MET A 156 -7.68 3.35 -7.44
CA MET A 156 -6.72 4.37 -6.99
C MET A 156 -7.42 5.58 -6.38
N THR A 157 -8.53 6.02 -6.97
CA THR A 157 -9.32 7.14 -6.44
C THR A 157 -9.89 6.80 -5.06
N LEU A 158 -10.44 5.60 -4.90
CA LEU A 158 -10.91 5.12 -3.59
C LEU A 158 -9.79 5.04 -2.56
N TRP A 159 -8.62 4.54 -2.96
CA TRP A 159 -7.46 4.43 -2.08
C TRP A 159 -7.00 5.81 -1.60
N ILE A 160 -6.79 6.74 -2.53
CA ILE A 160 -6.36 8.12 -2.23
C ILE A 160 -7.41 8.84 -1.37
N TYR A 161 -8.70 8.71 -1.70
CA TYR A 161 -9.78 9.29 -0.91
C TYR A 161 -9.76 8.79 0.53
N THR A 162 -9.58 7.47 0.72
CA THR A 162 -9.50 6.84 2.04
C THR A 162 -8.30 7.36 2.83
N LEU A 163 -7.14 7.46 2.18
CA LEU A 163 -5.92 8.01 2.79
C LEU A 163 -6.07 9.46 3.22
N VAL A 164 -6.64 10.32 2.36
CA VAL A 164 -6.86 11.74 2.68
C VAL A 164 -7.79 11.89 3.87
N ARG A 165 -8.92 11.15 3.89
CA ARG A 165 -9.86 11.21 5.01
C ARG A 165 -9.26 10.70 6.31
N LEU A 166 -8.47 9.63 6.26
CA LEU A 166 -7.75 9.13 7.43
C LEU A 166 -6.67 10.10 7.91
N HIS A 167 -6.01 10.81 7.01
CA HIS A 167 -5.06 11.85 7.38
C HIS A 167 -5.74 12.96 8.19
N TYR A 168 -6.89 13.46 7.72
CA TYR A 168 -7.68 14.46 8.45
C TYR A 168 -8.14 13.95 9.81
N LEU A 169 -8.67 12.72 9.87
CA LEU A 169 -9.10 12.12 11.14
C LEU A 169 -7.95 11.90 12.12
N ALA A 170 -6.76 11.53 11.63
CA ALA A 170 -5.57 11.40 12.45
C ALA A 170 -5.15 12.75 13.02
N VAL A 171 -5.16 13.82 12.21
CA VAL A 171 -4.87 15.19 12.66
C VAL A 171 -5.88 15.65 13.72
N GLU A 172 -7.17 15.42 13.49
CA GLU A 172 -8.24 15.82 14.40
C GLU A 172 -8.17 15.08 15.75
N ARG A 173 -7.97 13.75 15.73
CA ARG A 173 -7.79 12.96 16.96
C ARG A 173 -6.54 13.34 17.74
N LEU A 174 -5.43 13.59 17.06
CA LEU A 174 -4.17 14.03 17.70
C LEU A 174 -4.30 15.45 18.28
N GLY A 175 -5.01 16.34 17.59
CA GLY A 175 -5.31 17.69 18.06
C GLY A 175 -6.22 17.70 19.31
N ASN A 176 -7.22 16.83 19.36
CA ASN A 176 -8.09 16.69 20.52
C ASN A 176 -7.38 16.04 21.72
N PHE A 177 -6.51 15.04 21.49
CA PHE A 177 -5.68 14.45 22.54
C PHE A 177 -4.77 15.49 23.20
N ASN A 178 -4.12 16.36 22.41
CA ASN A 178 -3.29 17.44 22.95
C ASN A 178 -4.10 18.46 23.76
N LYS A 179 -5.35 18.75 23.35
CA LYS A 179 -6.24 19.62 24.11
C LYS A 179 -6.66 18.98 25.44
N GLU A 180 -7.10 17.72 25.44
CA GLU A 180 -7.46 17.02 26.68
C GLU A 180 -6.28 16.96 27.67
N PHE A 181 -5.06 16.74 27.18
CA PHE A 181 -3.85 16.73 28.02
C PHE A 181 -3.47 18.12 28.57
N LEU A 182 -3.78 19.19 27.84
CA LEU A 182 -3.52 20.58 28.25
C LEU A 182 -4.56 21.13 29.22
N TYR A 183 -5.78 20.57 29.25
CA TYR A 183 -6.87 21.00 30.13
C TYR A 183 -7.07 20.08 31.35
N SER A 184 -6.23 19.06 31.53
CA SER A 184 -6.27 18.14 32.68
C SER A 184 -5.25 18.47 33.78
N HIS A 185 -4.64 19.66 33.77
CA HIS A 185 -3.70 20.14 34.78
C HIS A 185 -4.14 21.46 35.39
#